data_AF-A0A6N6L046-F1
#
_entry.id   AF-A0A6N6L046-F1
#
_cell.length_a   1.000
_cell.length_b   1.000
_cell.length_c   1.000
_cell.angle_alpha   90.00
_cell.angle_beta   90.00
_cell.angle_gamma   90.00
#
_symmetry.space_group_name_H-M   'P 1'
#
loop_
_entity.id
_entity.type
_entity.pdbx_description
1 polymer ?
#
loop_
_entity_poly.entity_id
_entity_poly.type
_entity_poly.pdbx_seq_one_letter_code
_entity_poly.pdbx_strand_id
1 'polypeptide(L)'
;MIIDNGFMDEFRHTRMCSIEGYLGAGKTLIALAIAEPFLKEGYRLITNMSCVWNDEHIEDWDIEEGLKAVIIVDEGGLYLRTMKSVSDISSFARKLDCYLIFAGRRLPHEELCELILSPSYDFQRNWGLPFFRYKWTVNPQLTGRYSGWLFFAGRSGYFGIYDTVDPGDSAEVVVRYIERQTGRLFKHYNRTYDVQDVSGSGGYDTADEAGAHAASSARQIQNAISLLANQTQGKKRRAAGR
;
A
#
# COMPACT_ATOMS: atom_id res chain seq x y z
N MET A 1 -7.21 17.77 -3.07
CA MET A 1 -8.57 17.87 -2.50
C MET A 1 -9.35 16.61 -2.85
N ILE A 2 -9.86 15.94 -1.83
CA ILE A 2 -10.77 14.80 -1.98
C ILE A 2 -12.20 15.32 -1.86
N ILE A 3 -13.06 14.91 -2.79
CA ILE A 3 -14.50 15.08 -2.70
C ILE A 3 -15.09 13.69 -2.74
N ASP A 4 -15.70 13.24 -1.65
CA ASP A 4 -16.23 11.90 -1.54
C ASP A 4 -17.67 11.88 -1.05
N ASN A 5 -18.32 10.73 -1.20
CA ASN A 5 -19.68 10.49 -0.73
C ASN A 5 -19.69 9.45 0.40
N GLY A 6 -18.94 9.70 1.48
CA GLY A 6 -18.87 8.84 2.67
C GLY A 6 -17.68 7.89 2.72
N PHE A 7 -16.72 8.01 1.79
CA PHE A 7 -15.50 7.21 1.81
C PHE A 7 -14.68 7.50 3.06
N MET A 8 -14.49 8.78 3.42
CA MET A 8 -13.64 9.15 4.55
C MET A 8 -14.26 8.71 5.89
N ASP A 9 -15.58 8.75 6.00
CA ASP A 9 -16.30 8.27 7.18
C ASP A 9 -16.16 6.74 7.31
N GLU A 10 -16.31 6.01 6.20
CA GLU A 10 -16.12 4.56 6.19
C GLU A 10 -14.66 4.20 6.52
N PHE A 11 -13.69 4.91 5.95
CA PHE A 11 -12.28 4.69 6.25
C PHE A 11 -11.93 4.99 7.72
N ARG A 12 -12.58 5.99 8.34
CA ARG A 12 -12.47 6.25 9.79
C ARG A 12 -12.97 5.08 10.63
N HIS A 13 -14.00 4.38 10.15
CA HIS A 13 -14.58 3.24 10.84
C HIS A 13 -13.74 1.97 10.69
N THR A 14 -13.41 1.61 9.45
CA THR A 14 -12.71 0.35 9.08
C THR A 14 -11.22 0.41 9.36
N ARG A 15 -10.62 1.61 9.35
CA ARG A 15 -9.17 1.84 9.50
C ARG A 15 -8.31 1.19 8.42
N MET A 16 -8.88 0.55 7.41
CA MET A 16 -8.15 -0.20 6.38
C MET A 16 -8.68 0.11 4.99
N CYS A 17 -7.79 0.47 4.08
CA CYS A 17 -8.11 0.72 2.69
C CYS A 17 -7.10 0.05 1.76
N SER A 18 -7.59 -0.62 0.72
CA SER A 18 -6.79 -1.20 -0.35
C SER A 18 -7.07 -0.45 -1.66
N ILE A 19 -6.03 0.11 -2.27
CA ILE A 19 -6.09 0.87 -3.51
C ILE A 19 -5.48 0.03 -4.63
N GLU A 20 -6.33 -0.47 -5.53
CA GLU A 20 -5.89 -1.23 -6.69
C GLU A 20 -5.82 -0.36 -7.95
N GLY A 21 -5.18 -0.86 -9.01
CA GLY A 21 -5.19 -0.21 -10.32
C GLY A 21 -3.98 -0.53 -11.18
N TYR A 22 -3.99 -0.02 -12.40
CA TYR A 22 -2.86 -0.15 -13.32
C TYR A 22 -1.69 0.77 -12.93
N LEU A 23 -0.50 0.49 -13.48
CA LEU A 23 0.69 1.32 -13.26
C LEU A 23 0.46 2.74 -13.77
N GLY A 24 0.83 3.75 -12.98
CA GLY A 24 0.61 5.15 -13.32
C GLY A 24 -0.81 5.68 -13.05
N ALA A 25 -1.72 4.87 -12.50
CA ALA A 25 -3.07 5.31 -12.09
C ALA A 25 -3.10 6.26 -10.87
N GLY A 26 -1.92 6.68 -10.37
CA GLY A 26 -1.80 7.61 -9.25
C GLY A 26 -2.18 7.03 -7.88
N LYS A 27 -2.05 5.70 -7.69
CA LYS A 27 -2.39 4.99 -6.44
C LYS A 27 -1.68 5.59 -5.22
N THR A 28 -0.37 5.77 -5.32
CA THR A 28 0.47 6.37 -4.28
C THR A 28 0.06 7.82 -3.98
N LEU A 29 -0.26 8.61 -5.02
CA LEU A 29 -0.74 9.99 -4.86
C LEU A 29 -2.08 10.06 -4.09
N ILE A 30 -3.04 9.19 -4.44
CA ILE A 30 -4.33 9.18 -3.74
C ILE A 30 -4.18 8.61 -2.32
N ALA A 31 -3.28 7.65 -2.09
CA ALA A 31 -2.96 7.17 -0.73
C ALA A 31 -2.47 8.31 0.17
N LEU A 32 -1.52 9.13 -0.32
CA LEU A 32 -1.03 10.31 0.40
C LEU A 32 -2.14 11.36 0.61
N ALA A 33 -3.01 11.56 -0.37
CA ALA A 33 -4.15 12.47 -0.23
C ALA A 33 -5.17 12.01 0.81
N ILE A 34 -5.39 10.70 0.94
CA ILE A 34 -6.23 10.10 1.97
C ILE A 34 -5.58 10.22 3.35
N ALA A 35 -4.25 10.10 3.43
CA ALA A 35 -3.49 10.23 4.67
C ALA A 35 -3.48 11.67 5.22
N GLU A 36 -3.40 12.68 4.35
CA GLU A 36 -3.20 14.08 4.72
C GLU A 36 -4.14 14.62 5.84
N PRO A 37 -5.47 14.38 5.83
CA PRO A 37 -6.34 14.82 6.92
C PRO A 37 -5.95 14.27 8.30
N PHE A 38 -5.52 13.01 8.36
CA PHE A 38 -5.07 12.38 9.61
C PHE A 38 -3.72 12.93 10.05
N LEU A 39 -2.82 13.20 9.11
CA LEU A 39 -1.55 13.87 9.41
C LEU A 39 -1.79 15.25 10.04
N LYS A 40 -2.80 15.99 9.57
CA LYS A 40 -3.23 17.26 10.18
C LYS A 40 -3.87 17.09 11.58
N GLU A 41 -4.42 15.93 11.88
CA GLU A 41 -4.90 15.54 13.24
C GLU A 41 -3.74 15.09 14.16
N GLY A 42 -2.50 15.15 13.66
CA GLY A 42 -1.29 14.78 14.39
C GLY A 42 -1.02 13.28 14.40
N TYR A 43 -1.55 12.53 13.41
CA TYR A 43 -1.03 11.20 13.09
C TYR A 43 0.30 11.35 12.35
N ARG A 44 1.16 10.34 12.46
CA ARG A 44 2.42 10.28 11.73
C ARG A 44 2.31 9.41 10.49
N LEU A 45 3.15 9.62 9.48
CA LEU A 45 3.20 8.75 8.30
C LEU A 45 4.27 7.68 8.52
N ILE A 46 3.91 6.42 8.23
CA ILE A 46 4.85 5.31 8.13
C ILE A 46 4.69 4.71 6.74
N THR A 47 5.78 4.63 5.98
CA THR A 47 5.70 4.04 4.65
C THR A 47 7.05 3.52 4.18
N ASN A 48 7.03 2.59 3.23
CA ASN A 48 8.21 2.08 2.56
C ASN A 48 8.63 2.96 1.37
N MET A 49 7.93 4.05 1.06
CA MET A 49 8.35 5.00 0.03
C MET A 49 9.09 6.20 0.65
N SER A 50 10.04 6.78 -0.07
CA SER A 50 10.68 8.02 0.34
C SER A 50 9.69 9.19 0.19
N CYS A 51 9.35 9.85 1.29
CA CYS A 51 8.31 10.87 1.36
C CYS A 51 8.68 11.96 2.37
N VAL A 52 8.38 13.22 2.03
CA VAL A 52 8.65 14.41 2.87
C VAL A 52 7.91 14.36 4.21
N TRP A 53 6.84 13.56 4.28
CA TRP A 53 6.08 13.34 5.52
C TRP A 53 6.52 12.12 6.30
N ASN A 54 7.38 11.27 5.74
CA ASN A 54 7.88 10.08 6.43
C ASN A 54 9.00 10.49 7.38
N ASP A 55 8.94 9.99 8.61
CA ASP A 55 9.95 10.27 9.62
C ASP A 55 11.13 9.28 9.47
N GLU A 56 12.36 9.79 9.54
CA GLU A 56 13.58 8.98 9.31
C GLU A 56 13.87 7.95 10.43
N HIS A 57 13.16 8.02 11.56
CA HIS A 57 13.40 7.20 12.76
C HIS A 57 12.15 6.44 13.21
N ILE A 58 11.60 5.63 12.31
CA ILE A 58 10.44 4.76 12.58
C ILE A 58 10.66 3.89 13.84
N GLU A 59 11.90 3.44 14.11
CA GLU A 59 12.22 2.47 15.16
C GLU A 59 12.08 2.98 16.61
N ASP A 60 12.15 4.29 16.81
CA ASP A 60 12.22 4.94 18.13
C ASP A 60 10.84 5.25 18.73
N TRP A 61 9.76 4.84 18.08
CA TRP A 61 8.42 5.20 18.53
C TRP A 61 7.90 4.21 19.55
N ASP A 62 7.52 4.75 20.71
CA ASP A 62 6.97 3.98 21.83
C ASP A 62 5.43 4.07 21.88
N ILE A 63 4.80 3.02 22.43
CA ILE A 63 3.35 2.77 22.33
C ILE A 63 2.57 3.38 23.51
N GLU A 64 3.17 4.19 24.39
CA GLU A 64 2.52 4.59 25.66
C GLU A 64 1.10 5.15 25.48
N GLU A 65 0.79 5.80 24.35
CA GLU A 65 -0.55 6.33 24.02
C GLU A 65 -1.16 5.77 22.72
N GLY A 66 -0.62 4.65 22.21
CA GLY A 66 -0.94 4.13 20.87
C GLY A 66 0.01 4.65 19.79
N LEU A 67 0.02 3.99 18.63
CA LEU A 67 0.96 4.29 17.54
C LEU A 67 0.62 5.63 16.86
N LYS A 68 -0.68 5.99 16.80
CA LYS A 68 -1.21 7.19 16.16
C LYS A 68 -0.57 7.44 14.79
N ALA A 69 -0.65 6.44 13.90
CA ALA A 69 -0.01 6.48 12.59
C ALA A 69 -0.96 6.18 11.43
N VAL A 70 -0.70 6.79 10.28
CA VAL A 70 -1.17 6.34 8.97
C VAL A 70 -0.04 5.56 8.33
N ILE A 71 -0.28 4.29 8.03
CA ILE A 71 0.68 3.38 7.47
C ILE A 71 0.31 3.15 6.00
N ILE A 72 1.19 3.53 5.08
CA ILE A 72 1.03 3.29 3.65
C ILE A 72 2.04 2.24 3.21
N VAL A 73 1.54 1.11 2.73
CA VAL A 73 2.38 0.07 2.11
C VAL A 73 2.25 0.20 0.59
N ASP A 74 3.25 0.80 -0.05
CA ASP A 74 3.28 0.93 -1.50
C ASP A 74 3.79 -0.34 -2.17
N GLU A 75 3.15 -0.69 -3.28
CA GLU A 75 3.22 -1.98 -3.98
C GLU A 75 3.08 -3.22 -3.05
N GLY A 76 2.42 -3.06 -1.89
CA GLY A 76 2.28 -4.09 -0.86
C GLY A 76 1.32 -5.23 -1.19
N GLY A 77 0.45 -5.04 -2.19
CA GLY A 77 -0.63 -5.98 -2.49
C GLY A 77 -0.17 -7.40 -2.83
N LEU A 78 0.92 -7.55 -3.60
CA LEU A 78 1.43 -8.88 -3.94
C LEU A 78 2.09 -9.55 -2.73
N TYR A 79 2.85 -8.79 -1.95
CA TYR A 79 3.59 -9.28 -0.79
C TYR A 79 2.63 -9.78 0.30
N LEU A 80 1.63 -8.98 0.63
CA LEU A 80 0.66 -9.28 1.69
C LEU A 80 -0.34 -10.38 1.32
N ARG A 81 -0.47 -10.72 0.03
CA ARG A 81 -1.39 -11.77 -0.40
C ARG A 81 -0.98 -13.16 0.10
N THR A 82 0.32 -13.37 0.30
CA THR A 82 0.91 -14.66 0.67
C THR A 82 1.34 -14.72 2.13
N MET A 83 1.20 -13.62 2.88
CA MET A 83 1.61 -13.57 4.27
C MET A 83 0.57 -14.20 5.20
N LYS A 84 1.04 -15.06 6.11
CA LYS A 84 0.19 -15.68 7.13
C LYS A 84 -0.18 -14.73 8.27
N SER A 85 0.68 -13.76 8.61
CA SER A 85 0.46 -12.80 9.69
C SER A 85 -0.55 -11.69 9.36
N VAL A 86 -1.25 -11.79 8.22
CA VAL A 86 -2.25 -10.81 7.80
C VAL A 86 -3.37 -10.64 8.82
N SER A 87 -3.86 -11.74 9.40
CA SER A 87 -5.00 -11.71 10.32
C SER A 87 -4.71 -10.91 11.60
N ASP A 88 -3.44 -10.92 12.01
CA ASP A 88 -2.98 -10.15 13.16
C ASP A 88 -2.99 -8.67 12.82
N ILE A 89 -2.43 -8.29 11.66
CA ILE A 89 -2.37 -6.90 11.20
C ILE A 89 -3.77 -6.27 11.16
N SER A 90 -4.76 -6.98 10.60
CA SER A 90 -6.14 -6.49 10.53
C SER A 90 -6.77 -6.33 11.91
N SER A 91 -6.59 -7.33 12.79
CA SER A 91 -7.20 -7.38 14.13
C SER A 91 -6.66 -6.32 15.10
N PHE A 92 -5.44 -5.82 14.87
CA PHE A 92 -4.76 -4.90 15.78
C PHE A 92 -4.74 -3.45 15.32
N ALA A 93 -5.12 -3.14 14.07
CA ALA A 93 -5.10 -1.77 13.54
C ALA A 93 -5.81 -0.76 14.47
N ARG A 94 -7.01 -1.09 14.96
CA ARG A 94 -7.75 -0.24 15.89
C ARG A 94 -7.15 -0.18 17.29
N LYS A 95 -6.52 -1.26 17.77
CA LYS A 95 -5.89 -1.30 19.10
C LYS A 95 -4.57 -0.54 19.13
N LEU A 96 -3.88 -0.49 18.00
CA LEU A 96 -2.68 0.32 17.79
C LEU A 96 -3.01 1.78 17.47
N ASP A 97 -4.29 2.13 17.26
CA ASP A 97 -4.72 3.41 16.70
C ASP A 97 -3.95 3.78 15.42
N CYS A 98 -3.98 2.89 14.44
CA CYS A 98 -3.41 3.15 13.13
C CYS A 98 -4.42 3.00 11.99
N TYR A 99 -4.12 3.68 10.90
CA TYR A 99 -4.81 3.57 9.61
C TYR A 99 -3.90 2.84 8.63
N LEU A 100 -4.40 1.81 7.94
CA LEU A 100 -3.63 1.05 6.98
C LEU A 100 -4.12 1.35 5.56
N ILE A 101 -3.20 1.72 4.68
CA ILE A 101 -3.46 1.96 3.26
C ILE A 101 -2.53 1.08 2.44
N PHE A 102 -3.08 0.15 1.67
CA PHE A 102 -2.33 -0.74 0.79
C PHE A 102 -2.48 -0.26 -0.64
N ALA A 103 -1.44 0.35 -1.20
CA ALA A 103 -1.43 0.75 -2.60
C ALA A 103 -0.73 -0.33 -3.42
N GLY A 104 -1.35 -0.82 -4.50
CA GLY A 104 -0.71 -1.88 -5.28
C GLY A 104 -1.44 -2.23 -6.57
N ARG A 105 -0.73 -2.88 -7.50
CA ARG A 105 -1.39 -3.34 -8.75
C ARG A 105 -2.45 -4.40 -8.49
N ARG A 106 -2.26 -5.19 -7.43
CA ARG A 106 -3.16 -6.25 -6.98
C ARG A 106 -3.64 -5.92 -5.58
N LEU A 107 -4.82 -6.40 -5.23
CA LEU A 107 -5.30 -6.35 -3.86
C LEU A 107 -4.44 -7.26 -2.96
N PRO A 108 -4.26 -6.89 -1.67
CA PRO A 108 -3.69 -7.77 -0.67
C PRO A 108 -4.64 -8.94 -0.35
N HIS A 109 -4.34 -9.67 0.71
CA HIS A 109 -5.24 -10.69 1.24
C HIS A 109 -6.62 -10.09 1.63
N GLU A 110 -7.69 -10.88 1.50
CA GLU A 110 -9.09 -10.40 1.60
C GLU A 110 -9.42 -9.75 2.96
N GLU A 111 -8.78 -10.22 4.03
CA GLU A 111 -8.92 -9.65 5.38
C GLU A 111 -8.37 -8.23 5.54
N LEU A 112 -7.47 -7.78 4.64
CA LEU A 112 -6.95 -6.41 4.61
C LEU A 112 -7.76 -5.50 3.67
N CYS A 113 -8.76 -6.05 3.00
CA CYS A 113 -9.52 -5.39 1.96
C CYS A 113 -10.85 -4.83 2.47
N GLU A 114 -10.94 -4.30 3.71
CA GLU A 114 -12.23 -3.79 4.24
C GLU A 114 -12.86 -2.73 3.32
N LEU A 115 -12.06 -1.77 2.88
CA LEU A 115 -12.45 -0.74 1.92
C LEU A 115 -11.56 -0.81 0.68
N ILE A 116 -12.14 -1.10 -0.47
CA ILE A 116 -11.41 -1.19 -1.74
C ILE A 116 -11.65 0.08 -2.56
N LEU A 117 -10.59 0.71 -3.06
CA LEU A 117 -10.64 1.88 -3.93
C LEU A 117 -10.05 1.53 -5.30
N SER A 118 -10.86 1.63 -6.35
CA SER A 118 -10.46 1.29 -7.73
C SER A 118 -10.60 2.50 -8.66
N PRO A 119 -9.60 2.79 -9.51
CA PRO A 119 -9.68 3.87 -10.49
C PRO A 119 -10.80 3.56 -11.49
N SER A 120 -11.68 4.53 -11.73
CA SER A 120 -12.82 4.37 -12.63
C SER A 120 -12.75 5.26 -13.87
N TYR A 121 -12.20 6.47 -13.76
CA TYR A 121 -12.14 7.40 -14.87
C TYR A 121 -11.10 8.51 -14.67
N ASP A 122 -10.31 8.79 -15.70
CA ASP A 122 -9.31 9.87 -15.74
C ASP A 122 -9.84 11.07 -16.54
N PHE A 123 -10.31 12.13 -15.86
CA PHE A 123 -10.84 13.31 -16.56
C PHE A 123 -9.72 14.17 -17.16
N GLN A 124 -8.50 14.07 -16.64
CA GLN A 124 -7.37 14.83 -17.15
C GLN A 124 -6.98 14.34 -18.54
N ARG A 125 -6.93 13.02 -18.73
CA ARG A 125 -6.63 12.42 -20.03
C ARG A 125 -7.71 12.65 -21.08
N ASN A 126 -8.98 12.63 -20.68
CA ASN A 126 -10.10 12.66 -21.61
C ASN A 126 -10.62 14.08 -21.92
N TRP A 127 -10.55 14.99 -20.95
CA TRP A 127 -11.12 16.34 -21.06
C TRP A 127 -10.19 17.47 -20.59
N GLY A 128 -8.96 17.14 -20.17
CA GLY A 128 -8.02 18.14 -19.64
C GLY A 128 -8.38 18.68 -18.25
N LEU A 129 -9.39 18.10 -17.59
CA LEU A 129 -9.82 18.55 -16.28
C LEU A 129 -9.00 17.86 -15.16
N PRO A 130 -8.52 18.58 -14.13
CA PRO A 130 -7.52 18.09 -13.19
C PRO A 130 -8.10 17.21 -12.08
N PHE A 131 -9.00 16.28 -12.42
CA PHE A 131 -9.58 15.34 -11.46
C PHE A 131 -9.64 13.90 -11.96
N PHE A 132 -9.59 12.97 -11.01
CA PHE A 132 -9.66 11.54 -11.23
C PHE A 132 -10.81 10.97 -10.41
N ARG A 133 -11.61 10.09 -11.00
CA ARG A 133 -12.72 9.44 -10.29
C ARG A 133 -12.35 8.03 -9.92
N TYR A 134 -12.52 7.70 -8.66
CA TYR A 134 -12.40 6.38 -8.07
C TYR A 134 -13.77 5.87 -7.65
N LYS A 135 -13.98 4.57 -7.77
CA LYS A 135 -15.08 3.85 -7.14
C LYS A 135 -14.55 3.21 -5.88
N TRP A 136 -15.25 3.34 -4.77
CA TRP A 136 -14.95 2.58 -3.58
C TRP A 136 -16.05 1.58 -3.27
N THR A 137 -15.68 0.45 -2.67
CA THR A 137 -16.57 -0.63 -2.28
C THR A 137 -16.14 -1.19 -0.93
N VAL A 138 -17.09 -1.46 -0.05
CA VAL A 138 -16.84 -2.21 1.18
C VAL A 138 -16.81 -3.70 0.86
N ASN A 139 -15.88 -4.46 1.45
CA ASN A 139 -15.81 -5.90 1.23
C ASN A 139 -17.09 -6.56 1.77
N PRO A 140 -17.89 -7.19 0.89
CA PRO A 140 -19.18 -7.78 1.25
C PRO A 140 -19.10 -8.91 2.28
N GLN A 141 -17.93 -9.51 2.47
CA GLN A 141 -17.73 -10.56 3.48
C GLN A 141 -17.76 -10.02 4.91
N LEU A 142 -17.44 -8.73 5.12
CA LEU A 142 -17.30 -8.12 6.44
C LEU A 142 -18.53 -7.28 6.81
N THR A 143 -19.01 -6.50 5.86
CA THR A 143 -20.10 -5.55 6.03
C THR A 143 -20.84 -5.49 4.70
N GLY A 144 -22.18 -5.49 4.71
CA GLY A 144 -23.00 -5.67 3.50
C GLY A 144 -22.60 -4.78 2.31
N ARG A 145 -23.02 -5.16 1.08
CA ARG A 145 -22.60 -4.48 -0.17
C ARG A 145 -22.94 -2.98 -0.18
N TYR A 146 -21.95 -2.15 0.12
CA TYR A 146 -22.02 -0.70 0.01
C TYR A 146 -20.89 -0.18 -0.89
N SER A 147 -21.18 0.88 -1.64
CA SER A 147 -20.23 1.45 -2.58
C SER A 147 -20.57 2.92 -2.87
N GLY A 148 -19.56 3.68 -3.25
CA GLY A 148 -19.74 5.07 -3.66
C GLY A 148 -18.63 5.54 -4.59
N TRP A 149 -18.57 6.86 -4.73
CA TRP A 149 -17.60 7.54 -5.59
C TRP A 149 -16.71 8.45 -4.76
N LEU A 150 -15.47 8.58 -5.21
CA LEU A 150 -14.49 9.53 -4.72
C LEU A 150 -13.88 10.26 -5.90
N PHE A 151 -13.82 11.58 -5.83
CA PHE A 151 -13.16 12.44 -6.80
C PHE A 151 -11.90 13.02 -6.17
N PHE A 152 -10.78 12.82 -6.86
CA PHE A 152 -9.49 13.33 -6.46
C PHE A 152 -9.08 14.46 -7.39
N ALA A 153 -9.11 15.69 -6.88
CA ALA A 153 -8.67 16.88 -7.60
C ALA A 153 -7.34 17.40 -7.04
N GLY A 154 -6.53 18.01 -7.90
CA GLY A 154 -5.30 18.67 -7.48
C GLY A 154 -4.11 17.73 -7.27
N ARG A 155 -3.91 16.78 -8.18
CA ARG A 155 -2.70 15.91 -8.22
C ARG A 155 -1.41 16.71 -8.14
N SER A 156 -1.41 17.92 -8.70
CA SER A 156 -0.27 18.83 -8.70
C SER A 156 0.25 19.18 -7.31
N GLY A 157 -0.63 19.29 -6.31
CA GLY A 157 -0.23 19.59 -4.94
C GLY A 157 0.55 18.45 -4.26
N TYR A 158 0.48 17.24 -4.81
CA TYR A 158 1.18 16.06 -4.26
C TYR A 158 2.43 15.68 -5.06
N PHE A 159 2.74 16.37 -6.16
CA PHE A 159 4.01 16.19 -6.84
C PHE A 159 5.14 16.78 -5.99
N GLY A 160 6.22 16.00 -5.81
CA GLY A 160 7.35 16.38 -4.97
C GLY A 160 7.17 16.04 -3.48
N ILE A 161 6.03 15.48 -3.08
CA ILE A 161 5.85 14.98 -1.70
C ILE A 161 6.54 13.62 -1.52
N TYR A 162 6.63 12.81 -2.57
CA TYR A 162 7.37 11.56 -2.57
C TYR A 162 8.26 11.49 -3.80
N ASP A 163 9.33 10.71 -3.69
CA ASP A 163 10.24 10.44 -4.81
C ASP A 163 9.64 9.34 -5.70
N THR A 164 9.42 9.67 -6.98
CA THR A 164 8.91 8.72 -7.98
C THR A 164 10.00 7.84 -8.61
N VAL A 165 11.27 8.20 -8.41
CA VAL A 165 12.45 7.51 -8.97
C VAL A 165 13.03 6.55 -7.95
N ASP A 166 12.97 6.90 -6.65
CA ASP A 166 13.38 6.02 -5.56
C ASP A 166 12.49 4.77 -5.51
N PRO A 167 13.05 3.55 -5.61
CA PRO A 167 12.28 2.32 -5.47
C PRO A 167 11.69 2.14 -4.06
N GLY A 168 12.17 2.89 -3.06
CA GLY A 168 11.80 2.73 -1.67
C GLY A 168 12.31 1.43 -1.04
N ASP A 169 11.87 1.21 0.18
CA ASP A 169 12.11 -0.02 0.94
C ASP A 169 11.11 -1.13 0.56
N SER A 170 11.44 -2.35 0.99
CA SER A 170 10.51 -3.47 0.89
C SER A 170 9.27 -3.25 1.77
N ALA A 171 8.09 -3.65 1.29
CA ALA A 171 6.85 -3.72 2.08
C ALA A 171 7.04 -4.51 3.39
N GLU A 172 7.96 -5.47 3.41
CA GLU A 172 8.34 -6.25 4.59
C GLU A 172 8.80 -5.38 5.76
N VAL A 173 9.48 -4.26 5.50
CA VAL A 173 9.98 -3.37 6.57
C VAL A 173 8.81 -2.80 7.37
N VAL A 174 7.78 -2.32 6.66
CA VAL A 174 6.57 -1.76 7.28
C VAL A 174 5.77 -2.84 8.00
N VAL A 175 5.68 -4.04 7.42
CA VAL A 175 4.96 -5.15 8.07
C VAL A 175 5.67 -5.61 9.35
N ARG A 176 6.98 -5.83 9.31
CA ARG A 176 7.78 -6.17 10.49
C ARG A 176 7.69 -5.09 11.57
N TYR A 177 7.57 -3.83 11.16
CA TYR A 177 7.33 -2.74 12.09
C TYR A 177 5.98 -2.89 12.80
N ILE A 178 4.89 -3.13 12.06
CA ILE A 178 3.56 -3.37 12.66
C ILE A 178 3.62 -4.56 13.62
N GLU A 179 4.22 -5.69 13.22
CA GLU A 179 4.37 -6.88 14.06
C GLU A 179 5.14 -6.58 15.35
N ARG A 180 6.23 -5.80 15.26
CA ARG A 180 7.01 -5.35 16.42
C ARG A 180 6.16 -4.49 17.36
N GLN A 181 5.37 -3.56 16.82
CA GLN A 181 4.50 -2.71 17.62
C GLN A 181 3.38 -3.51 18.28
N THR A 182 2.76 -4.45 17.56
CA THR A 182 1.81 -5.40 18.14
C THR A 182 2.44 -6.16 19.31
N GLY A 183 3.66 -6.69 19.13
CA GLY A 183 4.38 -7.39 20.20
C GLY A 183 4.67 -6.51 21.43
N ARG A 184 5.04 -5.24 21.23
CA ARG A 184 5.22 -4.26 22.32
C ARG A 184 3.90 -3.97 23.05
N LEU A 185 2.79 -3.82 22.32
CA LEU A 185 1.46 -3.61 22.89
C LEU A 185 1.07 -4.77 23.83
N PHE A 186 1.29 -6.02 23.41
CA PHE A 186 1.00 -7.19 24.24
C PHE A 186 1.86 -7.25 25.51
N LYS A 187 3.15 -6.94 25.39
CA LYS A 187 4.07 -6.84 26.54
C LYS A 187 3.64 -5.76 27.53
N HIS A 188 3.23 -4.59 27.03
CA HIS A 188 2.75 -3.49 27.87
C HIS A 188 1.56 -3.91 28.75
N TYR A 189 0.62 -4.70 28.21
CA TYR A 189 -0.52 -5.22 28.95
C TYR A 189 -0.27 -6.55 29.69
N ASN A 190 0.99 -7.00 29.78
CA ASN A 190 1.39 -8.28 30.39
C ASN A 190 0.59 -9.48 29.85
N ARG A 191 0.37 -9.51 28.53
CA ARG A 191 -0.33 -10.57 27.81
C ARG A 191 0.63 -11.28 26.87
N THR A 192 0.49 -12.59 26.74
CA THR A 192 1.16 -13.36 25.69
C THR A 192 0.22 -13.47 24.50
N TYR A 193 0.69 -13.02 23.33
CA TYR A 193 0.05 -13.36 22.08
C TYR A 193 0.81 -14.52 21.49
N ASP A 194 0.19 -15.70 21.50
CA ASP A 194 0.63 -16.79 20.67
C ASP A 194 -0.09 -16.59 19.34
N VAL A 195 0.67 -16.26 18.30
CA VAL A 195 0.13 -16.26 16.94
C VAL A 195 -0.24 -17.71 16.69
N GLN A 196 -1.52 -18.04 16.90
CA GLN A 196 -2.02 -19.31 16.43
C GLN A 196 -1.96 -19.19 14.92
N ASP A 197 -0.91 -19.75 14.33
CA ASP A 197 -0.93 -20.19 12.94
C ASP A 197 -2.22 -20.98 12.82
N VAL A 198 -3.25 -20.37 12.24
CA VAL A 198 -4.47 -21.08 11.90
C VAL A 198 -4.02 -22.09 10.87
N SER A 199 -3.67 -23.29 11.33
CA SER A 199 -3.45 -24.46 10.50
C SER A 199 -4.82 -24.85 9.94
N GLY A 200 -5.33 -24.01 9.04
CA GLY A 200 -6.50 -24.24 8.24
C GLY A 200 -6.17 -25.31 7.22
N SER A 201 -6.57 -26.53 7.55
CA SER A 201 -6.86 -27.62 6.63
C SER A 201 -7.42 -27.12 5.29
N GLY A 202 -6.70 -27.32 4.19
CA GLY A 202 -7.26 -27.15 2.84
C GLY A 202 -6.36 -26.43 1.84
N GLY A 203 -5.20 -27.02 1.56
CA GLY A 203 -4.48 -26.94 0.28
C GLY A 203 -4.36 -25.59 -0.42
N TYR A 204 -3.25 -24.90 -0.21
CA TYR A 204 -2.32 -24.53 -1.27
C TYR A 204 -0.92 -24.57 -0.64
N ASP A 205 -0.17 -25.64 -0.91
CA ASP A 205 1.29 -25.53 -0.89
C ASP A 205 1.61 -24.35 -1.80
N THR A 206 2.33 -23.34 -1.29
CA THR A 206 3.39 -22.62 -2.02
C THR A 206 3.91 -21.36 -1.33
N ALA A 207 4.86 -21.57 -0.42
CA ALA A 207 5.95 -20.60 -0.28
C ALA A 207 6.88 -20.64 -1.52
N ASP A 208 6.98 -21.80 -2.18
CA ASP A 208 7.83 -22.00 -3.37
C ASP A 208 7.29 -21.31 -4.64
N GLU A 209 5.97 -21.21 -4.88
CA GLU A 209 5.44 -20.47 -6.04
C GLU A 209 5.52 -18.96 -5.85
N ALA A 210 5.36 -18.44 -4.63
CA ALA A 210 5.57 -17.02 -4.36
C ALA A 210 7.03 -16.62 -4.63
N GLY A 211 7.98 -17.45 -4.15
CA GLY A 211 9.41 -17.33 -4.47
C GLY A 211 9.71 -17.49 -5.96
N ALA A 212 9.06 -18.45 -6.64
CA ALA A 212 9.21 -18.66 -8.09
C ALA A 212 8.63 -17.50 -8.92
N HIS A 213 7.54 -16.87 -8.48
CA HIS A 213 6.95 -15.71 -9.13
C HIS A 213 7.81 -14.46 -8.97
N ALA A 214 8.37 -14.22 -7.78
CA ALA A 214 9.35 -13.15 -7.55
C ALA A 214 10.63 -13.39 -8.37
N ALA A 215 11.16 -14.62 -8.38
CA ALA A 215 12.34 -14.99 -9.15
C ALA A 215 12.11 -14.93 -10.68
N SER A 216 10.93 -15.32 -11.17
CA SER A 216 10.60 -15.20 -12.60
C SER A 216 10.43 -13.75 -13.03
N SER A 217 9.85 -12.90 -12.18
CA SER A 217 9.72 -11.47 -12.43
C SER A 217 11.10 -10.79 -12.47
N ALA A 218 12.00 -11.15 -11.54
CA ALA A 218 13.39 -10.68 -11.55
C ALA A 218 14.14 -11.11 -12.83
N ARG A 219 13.95 -12.35 -13.29
CA ARG A 219 14.54 -12.84 -14.56
C ARG A 219 13.99 -12.11 -15.78
N GLN A 220 12.69 -11.80 -15.81
CA GLN A 220 12.09 -11.03 -16.91
C GLN A 220 12.64 -9.60 -16.97
N ILE A 221 12.83 -8.96 -15.81
CA ILE A 221 13.46 -7.63 -15.72
C ILE A 221 14.92 -7.70 -16.20
N GLN A 222 15.69 -8.71 -15.78
CA GLN A 222 17.08 -8.89 -16.20
C GLN A 222 17.22 -9.13 -17.71
N ASN A 223 16.29 -9.90 -18.31
CA ASN A 223 16.23 -10.11 -19.76
C ASN A 223 15.83 -8.84 -20.52
N ALA A 224 14.93 -8.02 -19.98
CA ALA A 224 14.60 -6.73 -20.57
C ALA A 224 15.79 -5.77 -20.55
N ILE A 225 16.54 -5.73 -19.44
CA ILE A 225 17.77 -4.92 -19.31
C ILE A 225 18.84 -5.36 -20.31
N SER A 226 19.06 -6.67 -20.49
CA SER A 226 20.06 -7.18 -21.43
C SER A 226 19.69 -6.89 -22.90
N LEU A 227 18.40 -6.98 -23.24
CA LEU A 227 17.89 -6.59 -24.56
C LEU A 227 18.10 -5.09 -24.85
N LEU A 228 17.84 -4.22 -23.86
CA LEU A 228 18.07 -2.77 -23.97
C LEU A 228 19.57 -2.44 -24.10
N ALA A 229 20.45 -3.13 -23.36
CA ALA A 229 21.89 -2.95 -23.45
C ALA A 229 22.42 -3.31 -24.86
N ASN A 230 21.94 -4.42 -25.43
CA ASN A 230 22.33 -4.87 -26.77
C ASN A 230 21.83 -3.95 -27.90
N GLN A 231 20.62 -3.39 -27.79
CA GLN A 231 20.12 -2.39 -28.75
C GLN A 231 20.97 -1.10 -28.73
N THR A 232 21.44 -0.70 -27.55
CA THR A 232 22.26 0.49 -27.36
C THR A 232 23.66 0.32 -27.97
N GLN A 233 24.27 -0.87 -27.82
CA GLN A 233 25.55 -1.19 -28.47
C GLN A 233 25.42 -1.31 -30.00
N GLY A 234 24.31 -1.87 -30.50
CA GLY A 234 24.02 -1.96 -31.93
C GLY A 234 23.90 -0.58 -32.61
N LYS A 235 23.29 0.39 -31.93
CA LYS A 235 23.22 1.79 -32.42
C LYS A 235 24.59 2.48 -32.42
N LYS A 236 25.44 2.28 -31.40
CA LYS A 236 26.81 2.83 -31.37
C LYS A 236 27.69 2.27 -32.49
N ARG A 237 27.58 0.98 -32.81
CA ARG A 237 28.31 0.37 -33.94
C ARG A 237 27.87 0.90 -35.31
N ARG A 238 26.58 1.19 -35.49
CA ARG A 238 26.07 1.82 -36.73
C ARG A 238 26.47 3.29 -36.88
N ALA A 239 26.72 3.99 -35.78
CA ALA A 239 27.18 5.38 -35.80
C ALA A 239 28.70 5.51 -36.05
N ALA A 240 29.49 4.50 -35.70
CA ALA A 240 30.96 4.50 -35.89
C ALA A 240 31.42 3.95 -37.26
N GLY A 241 30.48 3.45 -38.08
CA GLY A 241 30.75 2.90 -39.42
C GLY A 241 30.32 3.82 -40.57
N ARG A 242 30.17 5.13 -40.32
CA ARG A 242 29.91 6.17 -41.32
C ARG A 242 30.94 7.28 -41.16
#